data_AF-A0A0J1BN04-F1
#
_entry.id   AF-A0A0J1BN04-F1
#
_cell.length_a   1.000
_cell.length_b   1.000
_cell.length_c   1.000
_cell.angle_alpha   90.00
_cell.angle_beta   90.00
_cell.angle_gamma   90.00
#
_symmetry.space_group_name_H-M   'P 1'
#
loop_
_entity.id
_entity.type
_entity.pdbx_description
1 polymer ?
#
loop_
_entity_poly.entity_id
_entity_poly.type
_entity_poly.pdbx_seq_one_letter_code
_entity_poly.pdbx_strand_id
1 'polypeptide(L)'
;MDIPMTCHQLTPRTVFFTSLLLLSSLTLRGSLIAQDQLKVNSRDGFPTESFQVSCEGTYPHHLQGVCIGGTSIYWSFTTTLVKTDQQGKLLKKIPVANHHGDLCFRDGKIYVAVNLGKFNDPNGNADSWVYVYDAESLDELARHETQEVFHGAGGIGHHNGHFYVVGGLPDSLGENYVYEYDDQFHFVKKHVIASGHTHLGIQTATFAHDRWWFGCYGSPAITLVTDADFQMKGRHELNCSLGIEGLADGRLLVASGRCDKEKGCSGKLQPARPSESKGFQIQE
;
A
#
# COMPACT_ATOMS: atom_id res chain seq x y z
N MET A 1 51.35 -51.89 28.27
CA MET A 1 52.49 -50.98 28.18
C MET A 1 51.97 -49.59 28.47
N ASP A 2 52.33 -49.12 29.66
CA ASP A 2 52.63 -47.75 30.10
C ASP A 2 51.60 -46.61 29.95
N ILE A 3 51.00 -46.35 31.12
CA ILE A 3 50.55 -45.08 31.73
C ILE A 3 51.83 -44.18 31.93
N PRO A 4 51.83 -42.83 32.19
CA PRO A 4 50.77 -42.17 32.95
C PRO A 4 50.55 -40.62 32.94
N MET A 5 49.54 -40.22 33.76
CA MET A 5 49.42 -39.03 34.64
C MET A 5 49.07 -37.65 34.01
N THR A 6 48.22 -36.77 34.57
CA THR A 6 47.46 -36.65 35.84
C THR A 6 46.47 -35.47 35.69
N CYS A 7 45.21 -35.57 36.11
CA CYS A 7 44.64 -35.27 37.45
C CYS A 7 44.61 -33.78 37.85
N HIS A 8 43.40 -33.22 38.02
CA HIS A 8 42.99 -32.65 39.31
C HIS A 8 41.46 -32.51 39.42
N GLN A 9 40.91 -33.14 40.46
CA GLN A 9 39.58 -32.92 41.03
C GLN A 9 39.66 -31.86 42.15
N LEU A 10 38.54 -31.18 42.47
CA LEU A 10 37.77 -31.34 43.73
C LEU A 10 36.77 -30.18 43.97
N THR A 11 35.76 -30.50 44.78
CA THR A 11 34.39 -29.95 44.89
C THR A 11 34.23 -28.96 46.09
N PRO A 12 33.03 -28.73 46.69
CA PRO A 12 32.44 -27.40 46.89
C PRO A 12 32.47 -26.90 48.36
N ARG A 13 32.11 -25.64 48.61
CA ARG A 13 31.81 -25.15 49.97
C ARG A 13 30.51 -24.34 50.03
N THR A 14 29.62 -24.80 50.91
CA THR A 14 28.43 -24.15 51.45
C THR A 14 28.84 -23.14 52.54
N VAL A 15 28.22 -21.96 52.57
CA VAL A 15 28.18 -21.09 53.76
C VAL A 15 26.78 -20.47 53.87
N PHE A 16 26.12 -20.73 55.00
CA PHE A 16 24.94 -20.03 55.51
C PHE A 16 25.34 -18.65 56.04
N PHE A 17 24.55 -17.60 55.80
CA PHE A 17 24.43 -16.46 56.72
C PHE A 17 23.02 -15.86 56.73
N THR A 18 22.64 -15.48 57.94
CA THR A 18 21.36 -15.04 58.49
C THR A 18 20.95 -13.60 58.15
N SER A 19 19.63 -13.39 58.22
CA SER A 19 18.81 -12.17 58.23
C SER A 19 19.44 -10.83 58.63
N LEU A 20 18.98 -9.74 57.99
CA LEU A 20 18.58 -8.52 58.69
C LEU A 20 17.52 -7.74 57.90
N LEU A 21 16.35 -7.51 58.54
CA LEU A 21 15.35 -6.55 58.11
C LEU A 21 15.87 -5.11 58.24
N LEU A 22 15.65 -4.28 57.23
CA LEU A 22 15.46 -2.85 57.42
C LEU A 22 14.13 -2.43 56.79
N LEU A 23 13.15 -2.13 57.65
CA LEU A 23 12.04 -1.25 57.28
C LEU A 23 12.58 0.18 57.22
N SER A 24 12.53 0.80 56.05
CA SER A 24 12.57 2.25 55.93
C SER A 24 11.23 2.73 55.39
N SER A 25 10.43 3.27 56.29
CA SER A 25 9.26 4.10 56.01
C SER A 25 9.68 5.32 55.18
N LEU A 26 9.21 5.43 53.93
CA LEU A 26 9.24 6.69 53.19
C LEU A 26 7.83 7.08 52.77
N THR A 27 7.48 8.26 53.26
CA THR A 27 6.26 9.05 53.15
C THR A 27 5.61 9.09 51.77
N LEU A 28 4.29 8.89 51.73
CA LEU A 28 3.39 9.34 50.67
C LEU A 28 3.61 10.83 50.40
N ARG A 29 4.16 11.17 49.24
CA ARG A 29 3.92 12.46 48.59
C ARG A 29 3.22 12.18 47.27
N GLY A 30 1.94 12.55 47.21
CA GLY A 30 1.21 12.62 45.97
C GLY A 30 1.94 13.53 45.00
N SER A 31 2.25 12.99 43.83
CA SER A 31 2.53 13.78 42.65
C SER A 31 1.34 13.56 41.73
N LEU A 32 0.58 14.64 41.48
CA LEU A 32 -0.32 14.68 40.34
C LEU A 32 0.54 14.44 39.10
N ILE A 33 0.54 13.22 38.59
CA ILE A 33 0.93 12.97 37.21
C ILE A 33 -0.24 13.52 36.40
N ALA A 34 -0.01 14.69 35.80
CA ALA A 34 -0.82 15.15 34.69
C ALA A 34 -0.93 13.98 33.71
N GLN A 35 -2.17 13.54 33.46
CA GLN A 35 -2.49 12.66 32.36
C GLN A 35 -2.22 13.44 31.08
N ASP A 36 -0.95 13.53 30.70
CA ASP A 36 -0.60 13.91 29.34
C ASP A 36 -0.97 12.70 28.49
N GLN A 37 -2.16 12.80 27.89
CA GLN A 37 -2.60 11.86 26.89
C GLN A 37 -1.57 11.90 25.77
N LEU A 38 -0.68 10.92 25.76
CA LEU A 38 0.04 10.51 24.57
C LEU A 38 -1.02 10.12 23.53
N LYS A 39 -1.45 11.10 22.72
CA LYS A 39 -1.95 10.83 21.38
C LYS A 39 -0.83 10.06 20.69
N VAL A 40 -0.97 8.74 20.65
CA VAL A 40 -0.15 7.90 19.79
C VAL A 40 -0.54 8.33 18.38
N ASN A 41 0.21 9.28 17.83
CA ASN A 41 0.18 9.55 16.41
C ASN A 41 0.55 8.22 15.76
N SER A 42 -0.36 7.68 14.93
CA SER A 42 -0.04 6.53 14.10
C SER A 42 1.26 6.83 13.34
N ARG A 43 2.06 5.81 13.03
CA ARG A 43 3.31 6.00 12.26
C ARG A 43 3.07 6.75 10.94
N ASP A 44 1.84 6.67 10.44
CA ASP A 44 1.38 7.29 9.21
C ASP A 44 0.58 8.57 9.45
N GLY A 45 0.63 9.17 10.65
CA GLY A 45 0.05 10.47 11.00
C GLY A 45 -1.48 10.64 10.92
N PHE A 46 -2.22 9.60 10.54
CA PHE A 46 -3.69 9.63 10.51
C PHE A 46 -4.33 9.48 11.89
N PRO A 47 -5.45 10.19 12.16
CA PRO A 47 -6.23 10.01 13.40
C PRO A 47 -6.70 8.57 13.57
N THR A 48 -6.71 8.06 14.80
CA THR A 48 -7.23 6.72 15.12
C THR A 48 -8.77 6.63 15.10
N GLU A 49 -9.45 7.78 15.14
CA GLU A 49 -10.90 7.90 15.00
C GLU A 49 -11.33 7.89 13.53
N SER A 50 -12.64 7.85 13.26
CA SER A 50 -13.17 8.00 11.89
C SER A 50 -12.77 9.37 11.33
N PHE A 51 -12.38 9.40 10.07
CA PHE A 51 -12.02 10.62 9.37
C PHE A 51 -12.32 10.49 7.88
N GLN A 52 -12.33 11.62 7.20
CA GLN A 52 -12.40 11.68 5.76
C GLN A 52 -11.40 12.73 5.29
N VAL A 53 -10.64 12.40 4.25
CA VAL A 53 -9.76 13.35 3.58
C VAL A 53 -10.27 13.57 2.18
N SER A 54 -10.46 14.83 1.79
CA SER A 54 -10.73 15.20 0.40
C SER A 54 -9.47 15.81 -0.20
N CYS A 55 -9.06 15.34 -1.37
CA CYS A 55 -7.98 16.00 -2.12
C CYS A 55 -8.45 17.42 -2.49
N GLU A 56 -7.70 18.44 -2.07
CA GLU A 56 -8.01 19.83 -2.41
C GLU A 56 -7.95 20.03 -3.93
N GLY A 57 -8.96 20.72 -4.46
CA GLY A 57 -9.10 21.03 -5.87
C GLY A 57 -9.84 19.97 -6.69
N THR A 58 -9.92 20.23 -7.99
CA THR A 58 -10.45 19.30 -8.99
C THR A 58 -9.50 19.25 -10.18
N TYR A 59 -9.49 18.10 -10.85
CA TYR A 59 -8.47 17.77 -11.85
C TYR A 59 -9.10 17.20 -13.13
N PRO A 60 -8.48 17.38 -14.29
CA PRO A 60 -8.92 16.72 -15.51
C PRO A 60 -8.83 15.20 -15.35
N HIS A 61 -9.86 14.50 -15.84
CA HIS A 61 -9.98 13.05 -15.81
C HIS A 61 -9.97 12.44 -14.40
N HIS A 62 -10.41 11.19 -14.27
CA HIS A 62 -10.68 10.59 -12.96
C HIS A 62 -9.41 10.24 -12.17
N LEU A 63 -9.61 10.06 -10.86
CA LEU A 63 -8.61 9.51 -9.95
C LEU A 63 -8.34 8.05 -10.33
N GLN A 64 -7.09 7.63 -10.31
CA GLN A 64 -6.65 6.28 -10.71
C GLN A 64 -6.03 5.51 -9.54
N GLY A 65 -5.42 6.24 -8.59
CA GLY A 65 -4.82 5.63 -7.42
C GLY A 65 -4.41 6.61 -6.34
N VAL A 66 -4.06 6.06 -5.19
CA VAL A 66 -3.55 6.81 -4.03
C VAL A 66 -2.47 6.01 -3.32
N CYS A 67 -1.46 6.69 -2.76
CA CYS A 67 -0.54 6.08 -1.79
C CYS A 67 -0.15 7.09 -0.72
N ILE A 68 0.45 6.59 0.37
CA ILE A 68 0.92 7.41 1.48
C ILE A 68 2.45 7.32 1.59
N GLY A 69 3.09 8.46 1.79
CA GLY A 69 4.52 8.52 2.08
C GLY A 69 4.82 9.57 3.15
N GLY A 70 5.28 9.12 4.32
CA GLY A 70 5.53 10.00 5.47
C GLY A 70 4.26 10.76 5.88
N THR A 71 4.31 12.09 5.82
CA THR A 71 3.17 12.97 6.15
C THR A 71 2.40 13.47 4.93
N SER A 72 2.54 12.82 3.78
CA SER A 72 1.92 13.23 2.52
C SER A 72 1.04 12.13 1.94
N ILE A 73 0.02 12.56 1.22
CA ILE A 73 -0.82 11.71 0.37
C ILE A 73 -0.52 12.07 -1.08
N TYR A 74 -0.34 11.04 -1.90
CA TYR A 74 -0.13 11.17 -3.33
C TYR A 74 -1.35 10.65 -4.07
N TRP A 75 -1.84 11.43 -5.02
CA TRP A 75 -3.05 11.15 -5.79
C TRP A 75 -2.67 11.15 -7.27
N SER A 76 -2.85 10.01 -7.91
CA SER A 76 -2.64 9.89 -9.35
C SER A 76 -3.98 10.06 -10.05
N PHE A 77 -4.17 11.21 -10.70
CA PHE A 77 -5.23 11.39 -11.70
C PHE A 77 -4.65 11.08 -13.07
N THR A 78 -5.51 10.70 -14.01
CA THR A 78 -5.10 10.24 -15.35
C THR A 78 -4.08 11.16 -16.06
N THR A 79 -4.12 12.47 -15.78
CA THR A 79 -3.19 13.47 -16.36
C THR A 79 -2.57 14.41 -15.32
N THR A 80 -2.69 14.12 -14.02
CA THR A 80 -2.14 14.99 -12.96
C THR A 80 -1.69 14.19 -11.75
N LEU A 81 -0.44 14.37 -11.34
CA LEU A 81 0.06 13.86 -10.06
C LEU A 81 -0.05 14.97 -9.01
N VAL A 82 -0.69 14.65 -7.89
CA VAL A 82 -0.99 15.60 -6.82
C VAL A 82 -0.40 15.11 -5.52
N LYS A 83 0.18 16.02 -4.75
CA LYS A 83 0.66 15.81 -3.39
C LYS A 83 -0.11 16.72 -2.44
N THR A 84 -0.69 16.13 -1.40
CA THR A 84 -1.35 16.86 -0.30
C THR A 84 -0.72 16.52 1.05
N ASP A 85 -1.02 17.32 2.06
CA ASP A 85 -0.85 16.88 3.44
C ASP A 85 -1.93 15.83 3.81
N GLN A 86 -1.88 15.34 5.05
CA GLN A 86 -2.82 14.33 5.57
C GLN A 86 -4.24 14.87 5.81
N GLN A 87 -4.43 16.18 5.75
CA GLN A 87 -5.75 16.82 5.79
C GLN A 87 -6.31 17.05 4.39
N GLY A 88 -5.54 16.68 3.35
CA GLY A 88 -5.93 16.80 1.95
C GLY A 88 -5.60 18.16 1.34
N LYS A 89 -4.91 19.05 2.07
CA LYS A 89 -4.52 20.36 1.58
C LYS A 89 -3.43 20.24 0.52
N LEU A 90 -3.60 20.94 -0.59
CA LEU A 90 -2.66 20.89 -1.71
C LEU A 90 -1.28 21.41 -1.30
N LEU A 91 -0.25 20.60 -1.54
CA LEU A 91 1.16 20.98 -1.36
C LEU A 91 1.84 21.20 -2.72
N LYS A 92 1.68 20.26 -3.65
CA LYS A 92 2.25 20.34 -5.00
C LYS A 92 1.40 19.57 -6.00
N LYS A 93 1.44 19.97 -7.27
CA LYS A 93 0.91 19.20 -8.39
C LYS A 93 1.72 19.44 -9.65
N ILE A 94 1.73 18.46 -10.54
CA ILE A 94 2.35 18.56 -11.86
C ILE A 94 1.44 17.93 -12.94
N PRO A 95 1.47 18.44 -14.18
CA PRO A 95 0.95 17.68 -15.31
C PRO A 95 1.83 16.45 -15.53
N VAL A 96 1.22 15.34 -15.94
CA VAL A 96 1.92 14.10 -16.27
C VAL A 96 1.44 13.57 -17.62
N ALA A 97 2.07 12.50 -18.11
CA ALA A 97 1.59 11.79 -19.28
C ALA A 97 0.13 11.32 -19.05
N ASN A 98 -0.60 11.11 -20.14
CA ASN A 98 -1.94 10.54 -20.03
C ASN A 98 -1.87 9.08 -19.57
N HIS A 99 -2.95 8.58 -18.98
CA HIS A 99 -3.08 7.23 -18.42
C HIS A 99 -2.06 6.91 -17.32
N HIS A 100 -1.79 7.89 -16.46
CA HIS A 100 -1.19 7.63 -15.15
C HIS A 100 -2.17 6.82 -14.31
N GLY A 101 -1.83 5.57 -14.05
CA GLY A 101 -2.60 4.60 -13.27
C GLY A 101 -2.38 4.74 -11.77
N ASP A 102 -2.58 3.64 -11.05
CA ASP A 102 -2.29 3.55 -9.62
C ASP A 102 -0.78 3.64 -9.32
N LEU A 103 -0.45 3.97 -8.07
CA LEU A 103 0.88 4.34 -7.61
C LEU A 103 1.20 3.74 -6.25
N CYS A 104 2.49 3.53 -5.97
CA CYS A 104 2.97 3.16 -4.65
C CYS A 104 4.15 4.04 -4.21
N PHE A 105 4.37 4.14 -2.90
CA PHE A 105 5.47 4.90 -2.30
C PHE A 105 6.56 3.96 -1.78
N ARG A 106 7.83 4.28 -2.06
CA ARG A 106 8.99 3.55 -1.53
C ARG A 106 10.23 4.43 -1.51
N ASP A 107 10.91 4.51 -0.35
CA ASP A 107 12.20 5.21 -0.18
C ASP A 107 12.25 6.64 -0.75
N GLY A 108 11.25 7.44 -0.39
CA GLY A 108 11.16 8.84 -0.83
C GLY A 108 10.85 9.00 -2.32
N LYS A 109 10.38 7.93 -2.99
CA LYS A 109 9.97 7.95 -4.38
C LYS A 109 8.55 7.45 -4.55
N ILE A 110 7.91 7.93 -5.61
CA ILE A 110 6.60 7.50 -6.06
C ILE A 110 6.80 6.73 -7.36
N TYR A 111 6.22 5.54 -7.45
CA TYR A 111 6.25 4.70 -8.63
C TYR A 111 4.82 4.64 -9.17
N VAL A 112 4.62 4.99 -10.44
CA VAL A 112 3.29 5.06 -11.06
C VAL A 112 3.26 4.12 -12.25
N ALA A 113 2.26 3.26 -12.33
CA ALA A 113 1.97 2.46 -13.52
C ALA A 113 1.43 3.38 -14.63
N VAL A 114 1.99 3.29 -15.84
CA VAL A 114 1.62 4.17 -16.96
C VAL A 114 1.42 3.34 -18.22
N ASN A 115 0.37 3.61 -18.98
CA ASN A 115 0.18 3.03 -20.32
C ASN A 115 0.03 4.10 -21.41
N LEU A 116 0.98 4.19 -22.31
CA LEU A 116 0.98 5.15 -23.43
C LEU A 116 0.36 4.58 -24.71
N GLY A 117 0.05 3.28 -24.73
CA GLY A 117 -0.56 2.57 -25.85
C GLY A 117 -2.06 2.34 -25.69
N LYS A 118 -2.58 1.34 -26.41
CA LYS A 118 -4.00 0.96 -26.33
C LYS A 118 -4.24 0.07 -25.12
N PHE A 119 -4.76 0.66 -24.06
CA PHE A 119 -5.15 -0.08 -22.87
C PHE A 119 -6.21 -1.14 -23.20
N ASN A 120 -6.05 -2.33 -22.62
CA ASN A 120 -6.96 -3.47 -22.75
C ASN A 120 -7.15 -4.00 -24.19
N ASP A 121 -6.24 -3.70 -25.13
CA ASP A 121 -6.30 -4.25 -26.49
C ASP A 121 -5.98 -5.75 -26.48
N PRO A 122 -6.88 -6.64 -26.97
CA PRO A 122 -6.65 -8.08 -27.02
C PRO A 122 -5.41 -8.50 -27.83
N ASN A 123 -4.91 -7.64 -28.72
CA ASN A 123 -3.71 -7.91 -29.52
C ASN A 123 -2.42 -7.48 -28.82
N GLY A 124 -2.50 -6.92 -27.61
CA GLY A 124 -1.32 -6.53 -26.85
C GLY A 124 -0.66 -5.22 -27.32
N ASN A 125 -1.42 -4.29 -27.90
CA ASN A 125 -0.90 -3.00 -28.40
C ASN A 125 -0.78 -1.93 -27.29
N ALA A 126 -0.57 -2.34 -26.05
CA ALA A 126 -0.24 -1.43 -24.97
C ALA A 126 1.20 -0.93 -25.09
N ASP A 127 1.54 0.10 -24.33
CA ASP A 127 2.91 0.56 -24.16
C ASP A 127 3.10 0.88 -22.67
N SER A 128 3.58 -0.11 -21.93
CA SER A 128 3.50 -0.17 -20.47
C SER A 128 4.81 0.24 -19.80
N TRP A 129 4.70 1.14 -18.82
CA TRP A 129 5.82 1.74 -18.12
C TRP A 129 5.57 1.85 -16.62
N VAL A 130 6.66 2.03 -15.88
CA VAL A 130 6.64 2.59 -14.53
C VAL A 130 7.44 3.89 -14.51
N TYR A 131 6.78 4.97 -14.13
CA TYR A 131 7.41 6.28 -13.97
C TYR A 131 7.77 6.49 -12.51
N VAL A 132 8.96 7.03 -12.27
CA VAL A 132 9.47 7.27 -10.91
C VAL A 132 9.58 8.76 -10.68
N TYR A 133 9.05 9.23 -9.57
CA TYR A 133 9.11 10.63 -9.15
C TYR A 133 9.75 10.76 -7.78
N ASP A 134 10.47 11.86 -7.57
CA ASP A 134 10.87 12.27 -6.24
C ASP A 134 9.63 12.64 -5.42
N ALA A 135 9.49 12.08 -4.22
CA ALA A 135 8.27 12.28 -3.44
C ALA A 135 8.20 13.66 -2.76
N GLU A 136 9.34 14.37 -2.63
CA GLU A 136 9.38 15.72 -2.12
C GLU A 136 9.00 16.74 -3.19
N SER A 137 9.70 16.70 -4.33
CA SER A 137 9.59 17.67 -5.42
C SER A 137 8.64 17.24 -6.54
N LEU A 138 8.21 15.99 -6.64
CA LEU A 138 7.50 15.45 -7.81
C LEU A 138 8.30 15.56 -9.12
N ASP A 139 9.61 15.78 -9.08
CA ASP A 139 10.41 15.74 -10.30
C ASP A 139 10.53 14.29 -10.78
N GLU A 140 10.35 14.08 -12.09
CA GLU A 140 10.51 12.76 -12.69
C GLU A 140 11.99 12.35 -12.62
N LEU A 141 12.26 11.19 -12.03
CA LEU A 141 13.62 10.66 -11.80
C LEU A 141 14.00 9.60 -12.83
N ALA A 142 13.04 8.76 -13.23
CA ALA A 142 13.29 7.63 -14.12
C ALA A 142 12.01 7.12 -14.79
N ARG A 143 12.20 6.30 -15.82
CA ARG A 143 11.16 5.48 -16.45
C ARG A 143 11.70 4.08 -16.65
N HIS A 144 10.87 3.08 -16.38
CA HIS A 144 11.17 1.68 -16.58
C HIS A 144 10.15 1.08 -17.54
N GLU A 145 10.63 0.39 -18.56
CA GLU A 145 9.76 -0.37 -19.45
C GLU A 145 9.21 -1.59 -18.71
N THR A 146 7.93 -1.89 -18.91
CA THR A 146 7.23 -3.05 -18.32
C THR A 146 6.37 -3.74 -19.38
N GLN A 147 6.99 -4.05 -20.52
CA GLN A 147 6.29 -4.51 -21.72
C GLN A 147 5.67 -5.90 -21.55
N GLU A 148 6.06 -6.65 -20.51
CA GLU A 148 5.39 -7.90 -20.13
C GLU A 148 3.94 -7.64 -19.70
N VAL A 149 3.60 -6.44 -19.23
CA VAL A 149 2.23 -6.01 -18.95
C VAL A 149 1.53 -5.59 -20.26
N PHE A 150 1.48 -6.52 -21.21
CA PHE A 150 1.18 -6.23 -22.62
C PHE A 150 -0.27 -5.80 -22.92
N HIS A 151 -1.19 -5.92 -21.95
CA HIS A 151 -2.54 -5.35 -22.04
C HIS A 151 -2.68 -3.95 -21.41
N GLY A 152 -1.57 -3.37 -20.95
CA GLY A 152 -1.52 -2.03 -20.38
C GLY A 152 -1.40 -2.05 -18.87
N ALA A 153 -0.37 -1.41 -18.35
CA ALA A 153 -0.19 -1.18 -16.91
C ALA A 153 -1.28 -0.25 -16.38
N GLY A 154 -2.00 -0.74 -15.36
CA GLY A 154 -3.09 -0.04 -14.68
C GLY A 154 -2.78 0.31 -13.23
N GLY A 155 -1.99 -0.51 -12.55
CA GLY A 155 -1.58 -0.26 -11.17
C GLY A 155 -0.30 -0.95 -10.76
N ILE A 156 0.23 -0.55 -9.59
CA ILE A 156 1.51 -1.04 -9.06
C ILE A 156 1.48 -1.11 -7.54
N GLY A 157 1.98 -2.22 -7.00
CA GLY A 157 2.28 -2.37 -5.58
C GLY A 157 3.73 -2.80 -5.34
N HIS A 158 4.18 -2.70 -4.09
CA HIS A 158 5.52 -3.14 -3.69
C HIS A 158 5.43 -4.04 -2.46
N HIS A 159 6.16 -5.16 -2.48
CA HIS A 159 6.26 -6.08 -1.36
C HIS A 159 7.61 -6.81 -1.39
N ASN A 160 8.23 -6.99 -0.22
CA ASN A 160 9.48 -7.74 -0.06
C ASN A 160 10.61 -7.37 -1.04
N GLY A 161 10.74 -6.08 -1.39
CA GLY A 161 11.79 -5.59 -2.28
C GLY A 161 11.48 -5.75 -3.78
N HIS A 162 10.28 -6.22 -4.12
CA HIS A 162 9.84 -6.43 -5.50
C HIS A 162 8.66 -5.51 -5.82
N PHE A 163 8.55 -5.14 -7.10
CA PHE A 163 7.40 -4.40 -7.65
C PHE A 163 6.46 -5.36 -8.38
N TYR A 164 5.17 -5.07 -8.27
CA TYR A 164 4.11 -5.91 -8.82
C TYR A 164 3.19 -5.03 -9.65
N VAL A 165 3.30 -5.14 -10.97
CA VAL A 165 2.51 -4.35 -11.92
C VAL A 165 1.32 -5.18 -12.39
N VAL A 166 0.16 -4.56 -12.45
CA VAL A 166 -1.13 -5.15 -12.83
C VAL A 166 -1.81 -4.28 -13.87
N GLY A 167 -2.84 -4.79 -14.54
CA GLY A 167 -3.49 -4.01 -15.59
C GLY A 167 -4.54 -4.74 -16.39
N GLY A 168 -4.59 -4.41 -17.69
CA GLY A 168 -5.64 -4.80 -18.63
C GLY A 168 -5.98 -6.30 -18.65
N LEU A 169 -7.27 -6.58 -18.73
CA LEU A 169 -7.84 -7.89 -19.01
C LEU A 169 -8.91 -7.82 -20.13
N PRO A 170 -8.55 -8.17 -21.37
CA PRO A 170 -9.50 -8.33 -22.47
C PRO A 170 -10.67 -9.27 -22.14
N ASP A 171 -11.84 -9.00 -22.72
CA ASP A 171 -13.10 -9.74 -22.46
C ASP A 171 -13.03 -11.25 -22.75
N SER A 172 -12.09 -11.68 -23.59
CA SER A 172 -11.87 -13.09 -23.93
C SER A 172 -11.11 -13.87 -22.84
N LEU A 173 -10.58 -13.20 -21.82
CA LEU A 173 -9.74 -13.81 -20.79
C LEU A 173 -10.49 -13.97 -19.45
N GLY A 174 -10.26 -15.12 -18.81
CA GLY A 174 -10.96 -15.52 -17.58
C GLY A 174 -10.16 -15.37 -16.28
N GLU A 175 -8.96 -14.79 -16.31
CA GLU A 175 -8.07 -14.71 -15.14
C GLU A 175 -7.18 -13.47 -15.21
N ASN A 176 -6.88 -12.87 -14.06
CA ASN A 176 -6.01 -11.70 -13.97
C ASN A 176 -4.55 -12.11 -13.81
N TYR A 177 -3.64 -11.19 -14.15
CA TYR A 177 -2.20 -11.40 -14.06
C TYR A 177 -1.53 -10.34 -13.22
N VAL A 178 -0.47 -10.75 -12.52
CA VAL A 178 0.45 -9.86 -11.82
C VAL A 178 1.85 -10.09 -12.37
N TYR A 179 2.55 -9.01 -12.70
CA TYR A 179 3.88 -9.06 -13.28
C TYR A 179 4.87 -8.57 -12.23
N GLU A 180 5.75 -9.46 -11.79
CA GLU A 180 6.73 -9.19 -10.75
C GLU A 180 8.05 -8.73 -11.37
N TYR A 181 8.62 -7.69 -10.77
CA TYR A 181 9.89 -7.10 -11.09
C TYR A 181 10.75 -6.96 -9.84
N ASP A 182 12.07 -7.06 -9.98
CA ASP A 182 13.01 -6.75 -8.90
C ASP A 182 13.11 -5.24 -8.64
N ASP A 183 13.97 -4.82 -7.71
CA ASP A 183 14.17 -3.42 -7.34
C ASP A 183 14.82 -2.56 -8.45
N GLN A 184 15.35 -3.20 -9.49
CA GLN A 184 15.92 -2.55 -10.68
C GLN A 184 14.95 -2.59 -11.88
N PHE A 185 13.71 -3.06 -11.68
CA PHE A 185 12.72 -3.30 -12.72
C PHE A 185 13.11 -4.34 -13.76
N HIS A 186 13.94 -5.33 -13.41
CA HIS A 186 14.07 -6.53 -14.25
C HIS A 186 12.88 -7.45 -14.00
N PHE A 187 12.28 -7.93 -15.09
CA PHE A 187 11.15 -8.86 -15.01
C PHE A 187 11.58 -10.19 -14.35
N VAL A 188 10.81 -10.63 -13.35
CA VAL A 188 11.04 -11.87 -12.61
C VAL A 188 10.07 -12.95 -13.09
N LYS A 189 8.76 -12.70 -12.97
CA LYS A 189 7.73 -13.67 -13.38
C LYS A 189 6.35 -13.05 -13.56
N LYS A 190 5.53 -13.72 -14.38
CA LYS A 190 4.09 -13.50 -14.45
C LYS A 190 3.38 -14.49 -13.55
N HIS A 191 2.54 -13.98 -12.67
CA HIS A 191 1.64 -14.75 -11.81
C HIS A 191 0.24 -14.74 -12.38
N VAL A 192 -0.51 -15.80 -12.09
CA VAL A 192 -1.90 -15.96 -12.49
C VAL A 192 -2.77 -15.92 -11.24
N ILE A 193 -3.79 -15.07 -11.25
CA ILE A 193 -4.85 -15.06 -10.25
C ILE A 193 -6.07 -15.71 -10.90
N ALA A 194 -6.47 -16.88 -10.38
CA ALA A 194 -7.67 -17.60 -10.80
C ALA A 194 -8.97 -16.90 -10.35
N SER A 195 -9.13 -15.64 -10.74
CA SER A 195 -10.18 -14.73 -10.24
C SER A 195 -11.52 -14.89 -10.95
N GLY A 196 -11.55 -15.48 -12.14
CA GLY A 196 -12.60 -15.19 -13.13
C GLY A 196 -12.35 -13.83 -13.81
N HIS A 197 -13.11 -13.54 -14.86
CA HIS A 197 -13.01 -12.27 -15.58
C HIS A 197 -13.33 -11.06 -14.68
N THR A 198 -12.67 -9.94 -14.93
CA THR A 198 -12.94 -8.63 -14.33
C THR A 198 -12.90 -7.56 -15.43
N HIS A 199 -13.83 -6.61 -15.37
CA HIS A 199 -13.94 -5.59 -16.40
C HIS A 199 -12.68 -4.73 -16.45
N LEU A 200 -11.99 -4.75 -17.60
CA LEU A 200 -10.73 -4.03 -17.86
C LEU A 200 -9.54 -4.46 -16.98
N GLY A 201 -9.67 -5.53 -16.20
CA GLY A 201 -8.59 -6.05 -15.36
C GLY A 201 -8.46 -5.37 -14.00
N ILE A 202 -7.25 -5.44 -13.42
CA ILE A 202 -6.93 -4.87 -12.11
C ILE A 202 -6.32 -3.48 -12.31
N GLN A 203 -6.81 -2.51 -11.54
CA GLN A 203 -6.44 -1.11 -11.61
C GLN A 203 -5.65 -0.62 -10.41
N THR A 204 -5.79 -1.28 -9.27
CA THR A 204 -5.13 -0.87 -8.01
C THR A 204 -4.52 -2.09 -7.34
N ALA A 205 -3.35 -1.95 -6.73
CA ALA A 205 -2.69 -3.02 -6.00
C ALA A 205 -1.99 -2.51 -4.74
N THR A 206 -2.39 -3.01 -3.56
CA THR A 206 -1.59 -2.83 -2.33
C THR A 206 -1.40 -4.15 -1.59
N PHE A 207 -0.24 -4.29 -0.96
CA PHE A 207 0.03 -5.40 -0.05
C PHE A 207 -0.07 -4.90 1.40
N ALA A 208 -1.05 -5.42 2.13
CA ALA A 208 -1.27 -5.09 3.53
C ALA A 208 -1.98 -6.26 4.21
N HIS A 209 -1.72 -6.49 5.50
CA HIS A 209 -2.37 -7.59 6.27
C HIS A 209 -2.06 -8.98 5.70
N ASP A 210 -0.81 -9.19 5.27
CA ASP A 210 -0.28 -10.43 4.67
C ASP A 210 -1.09 -10.92 3.45
N ARG A 211 -1.64 -9.97 2.70
CA ARG A 211 -2.49 -10.23 1.54
C ARG A 211 -2.38 -9.10 0.52
N TRP A 212 -2.70 -9.43 -0.73
CA TRP A 212 -2.91 -8.44 -1.77
C TRP A 212 -4.36 -8.01 -1.81
N TRP A 213 -4.57 -6.71 -1.98
CA TRP A 213 -5.85 -6.09 -2.27
C TRP A 213 -5.81 -5.51 -3.67
N PHE A 214 -6.72 -5.98 -4.52
CA PHE A 214 -6.80 -5.57 -5.91
C PHE A 214 -8.15 -4.92 -6.20
N GLY A 215 -8.12 -3.70 -6.71
CA GLY A 215 -9.31 -2.97 -7.17
C GLY A 215 -9.53 -3.15 -8.66
N CYS A 216 -10.74 -3.54 -9.06
CA CYS A 216 -11.13 -3.70 -10.45
C CYS A 216 -12.28 -2.75 -10.81
N TYR A 217 -12.26 -2.21 -12.02
CA TYR A 217 -13.40 -1.47 -12.56
C TYR A 217 -14.63 -2.38 -12.75
N GLY A 218 -15.79 -1.76 -12.96
CA GLY A 218 -17.03 -2.46 -13.30
C GLY A 218 -18.28 -1.88 -12.65
N SER A 219 -19.42 -2.44 -13.05
CA SER A 219 -20.73 -2.25 -12.42
C SER A 219 -21.43 -3.62 -12.33
N PRO A 220 -21.28 -4.35 -11.21
CA PRO A 220 -20.62 -3.93 -9.97
C PRO A 220 -19.09 -3.85 -10.09
N ALA A 221 -18.48 -2.94 -9.32
CA ALA A 221 -17.04 -2.92 -9.12
C ALA A 221 -16.63 -4.07 -8.19
N ILE A 222 -15.41 -4.60 -8.38
CA ILE A 222 -14.94 -5.79 -7.68
C ILE A 222 -13.63 -5.49 -6.94
N THR A 223 -13.53 -6.00 -5.72
CA THR A 223 -12.28 -6.15 -4.98
C THR A 223 -11.88 -7.62 -4.96
N LEU A 224 -10.68 -7.94 -5.45
CA LEU A 224 -10.08 -9.26 -5.26
C LEU A 224 -9.11 -9.20 -4.09
N VAL A 225 -9.05 -10.30 -3.33
CA VAL A 225 -8.11 -10.48 -2.23
C VAL A 225 -7.38 -11.80 -2.44
N THR A 226 -6.05 -11.78 -2.40
CA THR A 226 -5.21 -12.99 -2.49
C THR A 226 -4.22 -13.05 -1.33
N ASP A 227 -3.65 -14.22 -1.03
CA ASP A 227 -2.42 -14.24 -0.22
C ASP A 227 -1.21 -13.73 -1.03
N ALA A 228 -0.05 -13.70 -0.39
CA ALA A 228 1.22 -13.30 -0.99
C ALA A 228 1.62 -14.13 -2.23
N ASP A 229 1.13 -15.36 -2.35
CA ASP A 229 1.37 -16.27 -3.48
C ASP A 229 0.26 -16.20 -4.54
N PHE A 230 -0.55 -15.13 -4.51
CA PHE A 230 -1.63 -14.84 -5.45
C PHE A 230 -2.76 -15.89 -5.48
N GLN A 231 -2.89 -16.70 -4.42
CA GLN A 231 -4.02 -17.60 -4.28
C GLN A 231 -5.25 -16.83 -3.79
N MET A 232 -6.36 -16.97 -4.51
CA MET A 232 -7.62 -16.30 -4.19
C MET A 232 -8.08 -16.59 -2.76
N LYS A 233 -8.36 -15.53 -2.01
CA LYS A 233 -8.98 -15.55 -0.68
C LYS A 233 -10.39 -14.95 -0.68
N GLY A 234 -10.67 -14.05 -1.61
CA GLY A 234 -11.98 -13.42 -1.70
C GLY A 234 -12.20 -12.65 -2.99
N ARG A 235 -13.46 -12.61 -3.42
CA ARG A 235 -13.96 -11.77 -4.53
C ARG A 235 -15.21 -11.09 -4.01
N HIS A 236 -15.17 -9.77 -3.89
CA HIS A 236 -16.20 -8.98 -3.22
C HIS A 236 -16.73 -7.88 -4.14
N GLU A 237 -18.04 -7.67 -4.14
CA GLU A 237 -18.68 -6.52 -4.80
C GLU A 237 -18.47 -5.25 -3.97
N LEU A 238 -17.24 -4.77 -3.97
CA LEU A 238 -16.78 -3.55 -3.34
C LEU A 238 -15.86 -2.79 -4.29
N ASN A 239 -15.85 -1.47 -4.17
CA ASN A 239 -15.00 -0.64 -5.01
C ASN A 239 -13.76 -0.16 -4.23
N CYS A 240 -12.59 -0.55 -4.72
CA CYS A 240 -11.31 0.06 -4.37
C CYS A 240 -10.43 0.32 -5.61
N SER A 241 -11.04 0.42 -6.79
CA SER A 241 -10.37 0.57 -8.09
C SER A 241 -9.74 1.94 -8.35
N LEU A 242 -9.94 2.90 -7.44
CA LEU A 242 -9.37 4.24 -7.51
C LEU A 242 -8.26 4.46 -6.46
N GLY A 243 -7.84 3.39 -5.78
CA GLY A 243 -6.84 3.44 -4.72
C GLY A 243 -7.24 2.69 -3.45
N ILE A 244 -6.29 1.94 -2.90
CA ILE A 244 -6.35 1.33 -1.58
C ILE A 244 -4.95 1.29 -0.99
N GLU A 245 -4.81 1.62 0.29
CA GLU A 245 -3.51 1.66 0.97
C GLU A 245 -3.61 1.08 2.38
N GLY A 246 -2.56 0.39 2.82
CA GLY A 246 -2.46 -0.13 4.19
C GLY A 246 -2.00 0.94 5.18
N LEU A 247 -2.57 0.94 6.38
CA LEU A 247 -2.06 1.73 7.51
C LEU A 247 -1.38 0.83 8.55
N ALA A 248 -0.37 1.36 9.22
CA ALA A 248 0.42 0.66 10.22
C ALA A 248 -0.40 0.24 11.46
N ASP A 249 -1.55 0.87 11.70
CA ASP A 249 -2.48 0.50 12.77
C ASP A 249 -3.48 -0.61 12.37
N GLY A 250 -3.26 -1.24 11.21
CA GLY A 250 -4.08 -2.33 10.71
C GLY A 250 -5.34 -1.89 9.99
N ARG A 251 -5.58 -0.59 9.80
CA ARG A 251 -6.62 -0.10 8.89
C ARG A 251 -6.18 -0.15 7.43
N LEU A 252 -7.14 0.10 6.56
CA LEU A 252 -6.96 0.44 5.16
C LEU A 252 -7.43 1.89 4.94
N LEU A 253 -6.90 2.56 3.93
CA LEU A 253 -7.54 3.72 3.31
C LEU A 253 -8.08 3.32 1.95
N VAL A 254 -9.33 3.67 1.67
CA VAL A 254 -9.98 3.37 0.39
C VAL A 254 -10.31 4.69 -0.29
N ALA A 255 -9.86 4.83 -1.53
CA ALA A 255 -10.15 6.01 -2.33
C ALA A 255 -11.48 5.90 -3.06
N SER A 256 -12.10 7.06 -3.24
CA SER A 256 -13.24 7.28 -4.09
C SER A 256 -13.09 8.61 -4.81
N GLY A 257 -13.77 8.77 -5.94
CA GLY A 257 -13.74 10.00 -6.71
C GLY A 257 -15.08 10.26 -7.39
N ARG A 258 -15.31 11.52 -7.75
CA ARG A 258 -16.46 11.94 -8.55
C ARG A 258 -15.99 12.87 -9.63
N CYS A 259 -16.50 12.66 -10.84
CA CYS A 259 -16.27 13.52 -11.98
C CYS A 259 -17.52 14.29 -12.34
N ASP A 260 -17.34 15.58 -12.53
CA ASP A 260 -18.33 16.50 -13.06
C ASP A 260 -17.75 17.10 -14.36
N LYS A 261 -18.57 17.17 -15.41
CA LYS A 261 -18.11 17.59 -16.75
C LYS A 261 -17.59 19.03 -16.76
N GLU A 262 -18.11 19.89 -15.89
CA GLU A 262 -17.75 21.31 -15.83
C GLU A 262 -16.66 21.58 -14.80
N LYS A 263 -16.70 20.84 -13.68
CA LYS A 263 -15.82 21.08 -12.53
C LYS A 263 -14.58 20.18 -12.50
N GLY A 264 -14.51 19.14 -13.32
CA GLY A 264 -13.46 18.14 -13.28
C GLY A 264 -13.73 17.06 -12.22
N CYS A 265 -12.67 16.33 -11.86
CA CYS A 265 -12.75 15.18 -10.97
C CYS A 265 -12.11 15.46 -9.61
N SER A 266 -12.69 14.85 -8.58
CA SER A 266 -12.27 14.96 -7.18
C SER A 266 -11.81 13.61 -6.66
N GLY A 267 -11.00 13.63 -5.59
CA GLY A 267 -10.55 12.45 -4.86
C GLY A 267 -10.88 12.56 -3.37
N LYS A 268 -11.17 11.43 -2.74
CA LYS A 268 -11.51 11.32 -1.32
C LYS A 268 -10.98 9.99 -0.75
N LEU A 269 -10.50 10.01 0.49
CA LEU A 269 -10.12 8.82 1.26
C LEU A 269 -11.03 8.63 2.46
N GLN A 270 -11.32 7.36 2.75
CA GLN A 270 -11.98 6.94 3.98
C GLN A 270 -11.25 5.76 4.61
N PRO A 271 -11.15 5.70 5.94
CA PRO A 271 -10.63 4.55 6.64
C PRO A 271 -11.58 3.37 6.50
N ALA A 272 -11.01 2.18 6.41
CA ALA A 272 -11.70 0.91 6.41
C ALA A 272 -10.96 -0.09 7.29
N ARG A 273 -11.65 -1.17 7.66
CA ARG A 273 -11.02 -2.34 8.27
C ARG A 273 -11.20 -3.57 7.40
N PRO A 274 -10.18 -4.43 7.28
CA PRO A 274 -10.33 -5.76 6.70
C PRO A 274 -11.50 -6.53 7.34
N SER A 275 -12.23 -7.28 6.53
CA SER A 275 -13.35 -8.11 6.94
C SER A 275 -13.37 -9.38 6.10
N GLU A 276 -13.17 -10.55 6.71
CA GLU A 276 -13.07 -11.81 5.95
C GLU A 276 -14.30 -12.10 5.09
N SER A 277 -15.50 -11.80 5.58
CA SER A 277 -16.74 -12.06 4.85
C SER A 277 -17.11 -10.98 3.84
N LYS A 278 -16.63 -9.75 4.02
CA LYS A 278 -17.02 -8.60 3.19
C LYS A 278 -15.89 -8.04 2.33
N GLY A 279 -14.64 -8.48 2.50
CA GLY A 279 -13.46 -7.82 1.97
C GLY A 279 -12.99 -6.74 2.96
N PHE A 280 -13.65 -5.59 2.97
CA PHE A 280 -13.43 -4.54 3.98
C PHE A 280 -14.73 -3.83 4.36
N GLN A 281 -14.69 -3.08 5.47
CA GLN A 281 -15.79 -2.24 5.93
C GLN A 281 -15.29 -0.82 6.15
N ILE A 282 -15.87 0.14 5.43
CA ILE A 282 -15.62 1.57 5.63
C ILE A 282 -16.05 1.93 7.06
N GLN A 283 -15.23 2.73 7.74
CA GLN A 283 -15.57 3.28 9.04
C GLN A 283 -16.34 4.58 8.82
N GLU A 284 -17.54 4.66 9.39
CA GLU A 284 -18.36 5.87 9.44
C GLU A 284 -17.88 6.81 10.55
#